data_AF-A0A671E1L8-F1
#
_entry.id   AF-A0A671E1L8-F1
#
_cell.length_a   1.000
_cell.length_b   1.000
_cell.length_c   1.000
_cell.angle_alpha   90.00
_cell.angle_beta   90.00
_cell.angle_gamma   90.00
#
_symmetry.space_group_name_H-M   'P 1'
#
loop_
_entity.id
_entity.type
_entity.pdbx_description
1 polymer ?
#
loop_
_entity_poly.entity_id
_entity_poly.type
_entity_poly.pdbx_seq_one_letter_code
_entity_poly.pdbx_strand_id
1 'polypeptide(L)'
;MASSTTVPVGFHYETKYVVLSYLGLLSQEKLQEQHLSSPQGVQQDVASQFLGQEVLLKVKTEIEEELKSLDKEISEAFTSTGFDRHTSPVFSPANPESSVEDCLAHLGEKVSQELKEPLQTALQRLLSQALSLILSPKRKNTLESLQKIAMTFISCPVITLDKSVLQSLRL
;
A
#
# COMPACT_ATOMS: atom_id res chain seq x y z
N MET A 1 -6.32 -26.01 28.97
CA MET A 1 -7.47 -25.09 29.07
C MET A 1 -7.19 -23.91 28.15
N ALA A 2 -8.01 -23.69 27.13
CA ALA A 2 -7.91 -22.47 26.32
C ALA A 2 -8.61 -21.36 27.10
N SER A 3 -7.84 -20.40 27.63
CA SER A 3 -8.40 -19.22 28.27
C SER A 3 -9.06 -18.36 27.19
N SER A 4 -10.39 -18.34 27.16
CA SER A 4 -11.16 -17.40 26.35
C SER A 4 -10.96 -16.01 26.97
N THR A 5 -10.04 -15.21 26.43
CA THR A 5 -9.84 -13.83 26.86
C THR A 5 -10.97 -12.98 26.30
N THR A 6 -11.95 -12.65 27.13
CA THR A 6 -12.94 -11.63 26.79
C THR A 6 -12.23 -10.28 26.69
N VAL A 7 -12.43 -9.58 25.58
CA VAL A 7 -11.86 -8.27 25.35
C VAL A 7 -12.40 -7.29 26.40
N PRO A 8 -11.56 -6.45 27.04
CA PRO A 8 -12.03 -5.44 27.99
C PRO A 8 -13.06 -4.52 27.36
N VAL A 9 -14.09 -4.12 28.11
CA VAL A 9 -15.17 -3.24 27.62
C VAL A 9 -14.61 -1.92 27.05
N GLY A 10 -13.59 -1.37 27.70
CA GLY A 10 -12.90 -0.14 27.26
C GLY A 10 -12.25 -0.22 25.88
N PHE A 11 -11.89 -1.43 25.43
CA PHE A 11 -11.17 -1.61 24.16
C PHE A 11 -11.97 -1.11 22.96
N HIS A 12 -13.30 -1.25 22.99
CA HIS A 12 -14.17 -0.75 21.93
C HIS A 12 -14.05 0.78 21.80
N TYR A 13 -14.17 1.48 22.93
CA TYR A 13 -14.11 2.95 22.98
C TYR A 13 -12.73 3.47 22.60
N GLU A 14 -11.68 2.85 23.14
CA GLU A 14 -10.29 3.18 22.84
C GLU A 14 -9.97 3.01 21.36
N THR A 15 -10.36 1.87 20.77
CA THR A 15 -10.13 1.60 19.35
C THR A 15 -10.91 2.57 18.47
N LYS A 16 -12.19 2.82 18.78
CA LYS A 16 -13.02 3.76 18.01
C LYS A 16 -12.42 5.17 18.05
N TYR A 17 -11.96 5.62 19.22
CA TYR A 17 -11.29 6.91 19.37
C TYR A 17 -10.03 7.00 18.51
N VAL A 18 -9.11 6.05 18.62
CA VAL A 18 -7.84 6.06 17.86
C VAL A 18 -8.09 6.10 16.35
N VAL A 19 -9.04 5.30 15.84
CA VAL A 19 -9.39 5.28 14.42
C VAL A 19 -9.95 6.62 13.96
N LEU A 20 -10.91 7.19 14.70
CA LEU A 20 -11.51 8.47 14.35
C LEU A 20 -10.49 9.62 14.43
N SER A 21 -9.65 9.66 15.46
CA SER A 21 -8.59 10.66 15.62
C SER A 21 -7.58 10.59 14.48
N TYR A 22 -7.14 9.39 14.10
CA TYR A 22 -6.24 9.19 12.96
C TYR A 22 -6.87 9.66 11.64
N LEU A 23 -8.12 9.30 11.37
CA LEU A 23 -8.83 9.75 10.16
C LEU A 23 -9.03 11.26 10.14
N GLY A 24 -9.26 11.88 11.31
CA GLY A 24 -9.34 13.33 11.46
C GLY A 24 -8.04 14.03 11.06
N LEU A 25 -6.89 13.52 11.50
CA LEU A 25 -5.57 14.04 11.12
C LEU A 25 -5.33 13.95 9.61
N LEU A 26 -5.60 12.78 9.00
CA LEU A 26 -5.47 12.60 7.54
C LEU A 26 -6.40 13.54 6.76
N SER A 27 -7.62 13.76 7.26
CA SER A 27 -8.57 14.68 6.64
C SER A 27 -8.07 16.13 6.68
N GLN A 28 -7.43 16.53 7.77
CA GLN A 28 -6.86 17.86 7.95
C GLN A 28 -5.62 18.08 7.06
N GLU A 29 -4.71 17.10 7.01
CA GLU A 29 -3.51 17.16 6.16
C GLU A 29 -3.90 17.32 4.68
N LYS A 30 -4.87 16.54 4.20
CA LYS A 30 -5.37 16.65 2.82
C LYS A 30 -6.02 18.00 2.52
N LEU A 31 -6.75 18.60 3.47
CA LEU A 31 -7.32 19.95 3.30
C LEU A 31 -6.20 21.00 3.22
N GLN A 32 -5.15 20.84 4.02
CA GLN A 32 -4.01 21.76 4.04
C GLN A 32 -3.18 21.62 2.76
N GLU A 33 -2.89 20.40 2.31
CA GLU A 33 -2.21 20.14 1.03
C GLU A 33 -2.96 20.74 -0.15
N GLN A 34 -4.29 20.58 -0.21
CA GLN A 34 -5.12 21.19 -1.26
C GLN A 34 -5.09 22.72 -1.24
N HIS A 35 -4.99 23.35 -0.06
CA HIS A 35 -4.85 24.80 0.07
C HIS A 35 -3.48 25.32 -0.38
N LEU A 36 -2.42 24.51 -0.21
CA LEU A 36 -1.04 24.87 -0.54
C LEU A 36 -0.70 24.55 -2.02
N SER A 37 -1.37 23.58 -2.61
CA SER A 37 -1.25 23.20 -4.02
C SER A 37 -2.24 23.98 -4.90
N SER A 38 -2.03 25.29 -5.01
CA SER A 38 -2.59 26.09 -6.11
C SER A 38 -1.51 26.32 -7.17
N PRO A 39 -1.35 25.43 -8.16
CA PRO A 39 -0.51 25.72 -9.31
C PRO A 39 -1.28 26.68 -10.22
N GLN A 40 -0.73 27.87 -10.43
CA GLN A 40 -1.22 28.89 -11.37
C GLN A 40 -1.17 28.46 -12.85
N GLY A 41 -1.35 27.18 -13.18
CA GLY A 41 -1.24 26.75 -14.57
C GLY A 41 -1.41 25.27 -14.84
N VAL A 42 -2.50 24.64 -14.40
CA VAL A 42 -3.09 23.50 -15.12
C VAL A 42 -4.60 23.57 -14.91
N GLN A 43 -5.40 23.69 -15.99
CA GLN A 43 -6.85 23.55 -15.92
C GLN A 43 -7.20 22.09 -15.61
N GLN A 44 -7.03 21.68 -14.36
CA GLN A 44 -7.64 20.46 -13.86
C GLN A 44 -9.08 20.82 -13.50
N ASP A 45 -10.02 20.02 -14.00
CA ASP A 45 -11.46 20.27 -13.96
C ASP A 45 -11.92 20.79 -12.59
N VAL A 46 -12.32 22.07 -12.57
CA VAL A 46 -12.72 22.81 -11.37
C VAL A 46 -13.86 22.06 -10.65
N ALA A 47 -14.75 21.41 -11.40
CA ALA A 47 -15.84 20.63 -10.82
C ALA A 47 -15.34 19.42 -10.01
N SER A 48 -14.33 18.71 -10.52
CA SER A 48 -13.71 17.58 -9.82
C SER A 48 -12.95 18.00 -8.55
N GLN A 49 -12.31 19.17 -8.55
CA GLN A 49 -11.63 19.72 -7.38
C GLN A 49 -12.63 20.16 -6.30
N PHE A 50 -13.70 20.86 -6.69
CA PHE A 50 -14.77 21.28 -5.77
C PHE A 50 -15.51 20.08 -5.16
N LEU A 51 -15.83 19.06 -5.96
CA LEU A 51 -16.44 17.82 -5.47
C LEU A 51 -15.54 17.11 -4.45
N GLY A 52 -14.22 17.05 -4.73
CA GLY A 52 -13.24 16.50 -3.80
C GLY A 52 -13.18 17.25 -2.48
N GLN A 53 -13.28 18.59 -2.51
CA GLN A 53 -13.30 19.43 -1.32
C GLN A 53 -14.58 19.25 -0.50
N GLU A 54 -15.74 19.20 -1.16
CA GLU A 54 -17.04 18.96 -0.50
C GLU A 54 -17.06 17.59 0.21
N VAL A 55 -16.55 16.55 -0.47
CA VAL A 55 -16.42 15.21 0.11
C VAL A 55 -15.49 15.24 1.32
N LEU A 56 -14.35 15.92 1.23
CA LEU A 56 -13.38 15.99 2.32
C LEU A 56 -13.92 16.76 3.54
N LEU A 57 -14.65 17.85 3.31
CA LEU A 57 -15.36 18.58 4.36
C LEU A 57 -16.46 17.74 5.00
N LYS A 58 -17.21 16.99 4.21
CA LYS A 58 -18.25 16.09 4.73
C LYS A 58 -17.65 14.99 5.61
N VAL A 59 -16.55 14.37 5.16
CA VAL A 59 -15.82 13.36 5.95
C VAL A 59 -15.32 13.96 7.26
N LYS A 60 -14.74 15.16 7.23
CA LYS A 60 -14.32 15.86 8.45
C LYS A 60 -15.48 16.04 9.43
N THR A 61 -16.61 16.58 8.97
CA THR A 61 -17.79 16.80 9.82
C THR A 61 -18.33 15.48 10.39
N GLU A 62 -18.36 14.41 9.60
CA GLU A 62 -18.79 13.09 10.05
C GLU A 62 -17.87 12.53 11.15
N ILE A 63 -16.55 12.71 11.02
CA ILE A 63 -15.58 12.31 12.05
C ILE A 63 -15.79 13.11 13.35
N GLU A 64 -16.01 14.42 13.26
CA GLU A 64 -16.25 15.28 14.44
C GLU A 64 -17.54 14.87 15.17
N GLU A 65 -18.62 14.57 14.44
CA GLU A 65 -19.88 14.10 15.03
C GLU A 65 -19.74 12.70 15.62
N GLU A 66 -19.01 11.78 14.99
CA GLU A 66 -18.73 10.45 15.55
C GLU A 66 -17.87 10.53 16.82
N LEU A 67 -16.88 11.42 16.88
CA LEU A 67 -16.09 11.66 18.10
C LEU A 67 -16.94 12.20 19.24
N LYS A 68 -17.87 13.11 18.94
CA LYS A 68 -18.82 13.65 19.92
C LYS A 68 -19.83 12.60 20.39
N SER A 69 -20.31 11.76 19.48
CA SER A 69 -21.19 10.63 19.78
C SER A 69 -20.49 9.62 20.69
N LEU A 70 -19.21 9.33 20.42
CA LEU A 70 -18.39 8.45 21.25
C LEU A 70 -18.23 8.98 22.69
N ASP A 71 -18.02 10.30 22.86
CA ASP A 71 -17.94 10.90 24.20
C ASP A 71 -19.23 10.72 25.01
N LYS A 72 -20.37 10.88 24.34
CA LYS A 72 -21.69 10.62 24.93
C LYS A 72 -21.85 9.15 25.28
N GLU A 73 -21.49 8.24 24.37
CA GLU A 73 -21.57 6.79 24.59
C GLU A 73 -20.76 6.35 25.80
N ILE A 74 -19.52 6.83 25.94
CA ILE A 74 -18.64 6.57 27.09
C ILE A 74 -19.29 7.08 28.38
N SER A 75 -19.82 8.30 28.36
CA SER A 75 -20.45 8.92 29.52
C SER A 75 -21.68 8.15 30.00
N GLU A 76 -22.51 7.67 29.07
CA GLU A 76 -23.68 6.83 29.37
C GLU A 76 -23.27 5.44 29.87
N ALA A 77 -22.25 4.85 29.26
CA ALA A 77 -21.74 3.52 29.60
C ALA A 77 -21.03 3.47 30.96
N PHE A 78 -20.52 4.60 31.49
CA PHE A 78 -19.83 4.62 32.79
C PHE A 78 -20.67 4.01 33.91
N THR A 79 -21.97 4.31 33.93
CA THR A 79 -22.89 3.84 34.97
C THR A 79 -23.09 2.32 34.98
N SER A 80 -22.96 1.66 33.82
CA SER A 80 -23.21 0.22 33.65
C SER A 80 -21.93 -0.61 33.56
N THR A 81 -20.87 -0.04 33.00
CA THR A 81 -19.61 -0.73 32.71
C THR A 81 -18.48 -0.36 33.68
N GLY A 82 -18.59 0.78 34.37
CA GLY A 82 -17.52 1.34 35.20
C GLY A 82 -16.31 1.84 34.41
N PHE A 83 -16.38 1.88 33.07
CA PHE A 83 -15.29 2.37 32.24
C PHE A 83 -15.13 3.89 32.37
N ASP A 84 -14.01 4.33 32.97
CA ASP A 84 -13.65 5.73 33.11
C ASP A 84 -12.55 6.12 32.10
N ARG A 85 -12.87 7.03 31.17
CA ARG A 85 -11.91 7.57 30.21
C ARG A 85 -10.71 8.24 30.88
N HIS A 86 -10.85 8.78 32.10
CA HIS A 86 -9.75 9.43 32.82
C HIS A 86 -8.70 8.44 33.34
N THR A 87 -9.04 7.16 33.38
CA THR A 87 -8.11 6.08 33.75
C THR A 87 -7.52 5.37 32.54
N SER A 88 -8.07 5.62 31.35
CA SER A 88 -7.60 4.98 30.12
C SER A 88 -6.30 5.64 29.64
N PRO A 89 -5.26 4.86 29.31
CA PRO A 89 -4.02 5.41 28.78
C PRO A 89 -4.19 6.03 27.39
N VAL A 90 -5.28 5.73 26.68
CA VAL A 90 -5.58 6.28 25.35
C VAL A 90 -6.20 7.66 25.46
N PHE A 91 -7.13 7.86 26.40
CA PHE A 91 -7.82 9.14 26.60
C PHE A 91 -7.12 10.06 27.60
N SER A 92 -6.31 9.51 28.50
CA SER A 92 -5.57 10.24 29.54
C SER A 92 -4.16 9.64 29.68
N PRO A 93 -3.29 9.83 28.67
CA PRO A 93 -1.93 9.32 28.71
C PRO A 93 -1.17 9.93 29.89
N ALA A 94 -0.37 9.09 30.56
CA ALA A 94 0.42 9.51 31.72
C ALA A 94 1.49 10.58 31.39
N ASN A 95 1.86 10.69 30.11
CA ASN A 95 2.75 11.70 29.60
C ASN A 95 2.10 12.37 28.37
N PRO A 96 1.72 13.66 28.44
CA PRO A 96 1.09 14.37 27.33
C PRO A 96 2.02 14.56 26.14
N GLU A 97 3.34 14.44 26.34
CA GLU A 97 4.36 14.50 25.28
C GLU A 97 4.61 13.14 24.60
N SER A 98 3.95 12.06 25.06
CA SER A 98 3.95 10.77 24.37
C SER A 98 2.51 10.39 24.04
N SER A 99 2.01 10.95 22.95
CA SER A 99 0.69 10.60 22.43
C SER A 99 0.69 9.17 21.85
N VAL A 100 -0.48 8.53 21.77
CA VAL A 100 -0.59 7.21 21.10
C VAL A 100 -0.15 7.33 19.65
N GLU A 101 -0.43 8.47 19.04
CA GLU A 101 -0.03 8.88 17.70
C GLU A 101 1.50 8.88 17.56
N ASP A 102 2.25 9.45 18.51
CA ASP A 102 3.72 9.43 18.50
C ASP A 102 4.28 8.02 18.67
N CYS A 103 3.66 7.20 19.53
CA CYS A 103 4.03 5.79 19.69
C CYS A 103 3.79 5.00 18.39
N LEU A 104 2.66 5.22 17.72
CA LEU A 104 2.32 4.57 16.46
C LEU A 104 3.21 5.06 15.31
N ALA A 105 3.53 6.35 15.27
CA ALA A 105 4.46 6.91 14.30
C ALA A 105 5.87 6.30 14.46
N HIS A 106 6.37 6.22 15.70
CA HIS A 106 7.66 5.60 15.98
C HIS A 106 7.67 4.10 15.65
N LEU A 107 6.59 3.38 15.97
CA LEU A 107 6.42 1.98 15.60
C LEU A 107 6.37 1.80 14.08
N GLY A 108 5.63 2.66 13.38
CA GLY A 108 5.53 2.65 11.92
C GLY A 108 6.88 2.90 11.25
N GLU A 109 7.64 3.89 11.71
CA GLU A 109 9.00 4.17 11.24
C GLU A 109 9.92 2.97 11.49
N LYS A 110 9.90 2.42 12.70
CA LYS A 110 10.70 1.24 13.05
C LYS A 110 10.37 0.04 12.16
N VAL A 111 9.09 -0.27 11.98
CA VAL A 111 8.64 -1.37 11.10
C VAL A 111 9.03 -1.11 9.66
N SER A 112 8.93 0.13 9.17
CA SER A 112 9.37 0.51 7.83
C SER A 112 10.87 0.25 7.63
N GLN A 113 11.71 0.68 8.57
CA GLN A 113 13.15 0.47 8.52
C GLN A 113 13.52 -1.02 8.62
N GLU A 114 12.88 -1.76 9.54
CA GLU A 114 13.16 -3.18 9.75
C GLU A 114 12.72 -4.05 8.56
N LEU A 115 11.61 -3.70 7.89
CA LEU A 115 11.08 -4.48 6.78
C LEU A 115 11.64 -4.09 5.41
N LYS A 116 12.28 -2.92 5.28
CA LYS A 116 12.82 -2.42 4.01
C LYS A 116 13.74 -3.43 3.32
N GLU A 117 14.82 -3.85 3.99
CA GLU A 117 15.80 -4.78 3.43
C GLU A 117 15.24 -6.20 3.20
N PRO A 118 14.48 -6.80 4.14
CA PRO A 118 13.81 -8.07 3.91
C PRO A 118 12.86 -8.08 2.70
N LEU A 119 12.02 -7.03 2.56
CA LEU A 119 11.08 -6.91 1.45
C LEU A 119 11.82 -6.73 0.12
N GLN A 120 12.83 -5.86 0.08
CA GLN A 120 13.64 -5.65 -1.11
C GLN A 120 14.35 -6.93 -1.55
N THR A 121 14.91 -7.67 -0.59
CA THR A 121 15.57 -8.96 -0.84
C THR A 121 14.57 -10.01 -1.36
N ALA A 122 13.39 -10.11 -0.75
CA ALA A 122 12.35 -11.03 -1.18
C ALA A 122 11.88 -10.71 -2.60
N LEU A 123 11.67 -9.43 -2.91
CA LEU A 123 11.28 -8.95 -4.23
C LEU A 123 12.36 -9.27 -5.27
N GLN A 124 13.64 -9.01 -4.99
CA GLN A 124 14.73 -9.33 -5.90
C GLN A 124 14.85 -10.86 -6.14
N ARG A 125 14.65 -11.67 -5.10
CA ARG A 125 14.63 -13.14 -5.22
C ARG A 125 13.46 -13.62 -6.09
N LEU A 126 12.26 -13.07 -5.90
CA LEU A 126 11.09 -13.42 -6.70
C LEU A 126 11.27 -13.05 -8.17
N LEU A 127 11.76 -11.84 -8.46
CA LEU A 127 12.02 -11.38 -9.83
C LEU A 127 13.12 -12.21 -10.50
N SER A 128 14.21 -12.52 -9.80
CA SER A 128 15.29 -13.36 -10.35
C SER A 128 14.84 -14.79 -10.62
N GLN A 129 14.05 -15.40 -9.73
CA GLN A 129 13.42 -16.70 -9.99
C GLN A 129 12.51 -16.66 -11.21
N ALA A 130 11.58 -15.70 -11.29
CA ALA A 130 10.68 -15.55 -12.42
C ALA A 130 11.44 -15.39 -13.74
N LEU A 131 12.46 -14.52 -13.77
CA LEU A 131 13.30 -14.33 -14.94
C LEU A 131 14.06 -15.60 -15.32
N SER A 132 14.61 -16.33 -14.35
CA SER A 132 15.29 -17.60 -14.62
C SER A 132 14.35 -18.66 -15.21
N LEU A 133 13.11 -18.75 -14.71
CA LEU A 133 12.09 -19.67 -15.20
C LEU A 133 11.60 -19.30 -16.61
N ILE A 134 11.57 -18.02 -16.95
CA ILE A 134 11.14 -17.54 -18.29
C ILE A 134 12.28 -17.61 -19.31
N LEU A 135 13.51 -17.32 -18.90
CA LEU A 135 14.67 -17.30 -19.80
C LEU A 135 15.26 -18.69 -20.05
N SER A 136 15.17 -19.61 -19.09
CA SER A 136 15.74 -20.95 -19.24
C SER A 136 15.11 -21.82 -20.34
N PRO A 137 13.78 -21.85 -20.54
CA PRO A 137 13.16 -22.58 -21.65
C PRO A 137 13.44 -21.88 -22.98
N LYS A 138 13.38 -20.55 -23.01
CA LYS A 138 13.66 -19.75 -24.21
C LYS A 138 15.07 -20.01 -24.71
N ARG A 139 16.09 -19.95 -23.84
CA ARG A 139 17.49 -20.25 -24.21
C ARG A 139 17.68 -21.69 -24.68
N LYS A 140 17.04 -22.68 -24.02
CA LYS A 140 17.10 -24.08 -24.45
C LYS A 140 16.53 -24.26 -25.87
N ASN A 141 15.37 -23.66 -26.14
CA ASN A 141 14.73 -23.72 -27.45
C ASN A 141 15.58 -23.07 -28.56
N THR A 142 16.26 -21.95 -28.26
CA THR A 142 17.16 -21.30 -29.23
C THR A 142 18.44 -22.10 -29.49
N LEU A 143 18.99 -22.75 -28.46
CA LEU A 143 20.18 -23.60 -28.60
C LEU A 143 19.85 -24.86 -29.40
N GLU A 144 18.71 -25.51 -29.11
CA GLU A 144 18.26 -26.69 -29.84
C GLU A 144 17.92 -26.39 -31.30
N SER A 145 17.33 -25.21 -31.59
CA SER A 145 17.07 -24.80 -32.97
C SER A 145 18.35 -24.51 -33.74
N LEU A 146 19.33 -23.83 -33.14
CA LEU A 146 20.65 -23.61 -33.71
C LEU A 146 21.40 -24.92 -33.96
N GLN A 147 21.34 -25.87 -33.01
CA GLN A 147 21.97 -27.18 -33.16
C GLN A 147 21.32 -27.99 -34.29
N LYS A 148 19.99 -27.96 -34.43
CA LYS A 148 19.28 -28.58 -35.56
C LYS A 148 19.69 -27.94 -36.88
N ILE A 149 19.74 -26.61 -36.97
CA ILE A 149 20.20 -25.88 -38.16
C ILE A 149 21.64 -26.28 -38.52
N ALA A 150 22.56 -26.27 -37.56
CA ALA A 150 23.95 -26.66 -37.77
C ALA A 150 24.08 -28.12 -38.26
N MET A 151 23.31 -29.04 -37.69
CA MET A 151 23.27 -30.44 -38.13
C MET A 151 22.73 -30.59 -39.56
N THR A 152 21.74 -29.78 -39.96
CA THR A 152 21.26 -29.73 -41.34
C THR A 152 22.36 -29.27 -42.30
N PHE A 153 23.14 -28.25 -41.92
CA PHE A 153 24.29 -27.76 -42.72
C PHE A 153 25.45 -28.77 -42.79
N ILE A 154 25.65 -29.58 -41.75
CA ILE A 154 26.71 -30.60 -41.72
C ILE A 154 26.31 -31.86 -42.51
N SER A 155 25.02 -32.21 -42.57
CA SER A 155 24.54 -33.41 -43.28
C SER A 155 24.16 -33.17 -44.76
N CYS A 156 23.98 -31.91 -45.19
CA CYS A 156 23.82 -31.59 -46.60
C CYS A 156 25.20 -31.55 -47.27
N PRO A 157 25.56 -32.51 -48.14
CA PRO A 157 26.75 -32.37 -48.96
C PRO A 157 26.54 -31.17 -49.88
N VAL A 158 27.63 -30.42 -50.12
CA VAL A 158 27.68 -29.33 -51.09
C VAL A 158 27.18 -29.83 -52.45
N ILE A 159 25.93 -29.53 -52.76
CA ILE A 159 25.41 -29.54 -54.12
C ILE A 159 24.96 -28.12 -54.43
N THR A 160 25.89 -27.42 -55.09
CA THR A 160 25.71 -26.30 -56.00
C THR A 160 24.79 -25.16 -55.55
N LEU A 161 25.42 -24.04 -55.23
CA LEU A 161 24.90 -22.68 -55.30
C LEU A 161 24.15 -22.46 -56.64
N ASP A 162 22.84 -22.69 -56.66
CA ASP A 162 22.00 -22.30 -57.79
C ASP A 162 21.61 -20.82 -57.65
N LYS A 163 21.81 -20.05 -58.72
CA LYS A 163 21.73 -18.59 -58.78
C LYS A 163 20.29 -18.04 -58.78
N SER A 164 19.29 -18.84 -58.41
CA SER A 164 17.87 -18.50 -58.57
C SER A 164 17.24 -17.74 -57.39
N VAL A 165 17.89 -17.65 -56.22
CA VAL A 165 17.24 -17.10 -55.01
C VAL A 165 17.53 -15.59 -54.77
N LEU A 166 18.41 -14.96 -55.56
CA LEU A 166 18.71 -13.51 -55.40
C LEU A 166 17.74 -12.56 -56.15
N GLN A 167 16.60 -13.05 -56.65
CA GLN A 167 15.63 -12.22 -57.38
C GLN A 167 14.33 -11.91 -56.63
N SER A 168 14.05 -12.53 -55.49
CA SER A 168 12.83 -12.27 -54.71
C SER A 168 12.96 -11.15 -53.67
N LEU A 169 14.00 -10.30 -53.76
CA LEU A 169 14.24 -9.18 -52.85
C LEU A 169 14.46 -7.86 -53.62
N ARG A 170 13.62 -7.63 -54.64
CA ARG A 170 13.33 -6.30 -55.20
C ARG A 170 11.86 -6.21 -55.61
N LEU A 171 11.02 -5.84 -54.66
CA LEU A 171 9.97 -4.80 -54.75
C LEU A 171 9.33 -4.64 -53.37
#